data_AF-A0A968JQU7-F1
#
_entry.id   AF-A0A968JQU7-F1
#
_cell.length_a   1.000
_cell.length_b   1.000
_cell.length_c   1.000
_cell.angle_alpha   90.00
_cell.angle_beta   90.00
_cell.angle_gamma   90.00
#
_symmetry.space_group_name_H-M   'P 1'
#
loop_
_entity.id
_entity.type
_entity.pdbx_description
1 polymer ?
#
loop_
_entity_poly.entity_id
_entity_poly.type
_entity_poly.pdbx_seq_one_letter_code
_entity_poly.pdbx_strand_id
1 'polypeptide(L)'
;MAQWSREILNLLETKTSVKFIRTEMGVPGLPASEIGVNAEIEALKNAEVAQLKQRFFTNISHEFRTPLTLISGPINKLISIAKENQAGKEVLKYYHLIERNVNRLTELTNQLLDFRKIETGSMRIDIHHGDVVRFIRGINERFMQLAESKQIDFQFSSTVISGEGLVRYR
;
A
#
# COMPACT_ATOMS: atom_id res chain seq x y z
N MET A 1 -4.41 1.08 7.28
CA MET A 1 -4.02 0.55 5.96
C MET A 1 -4.77 1.33 4.89
N ALA A 2 -4.09 1.74 3.82
CA ALA A 2 -4.69 2.46 2.71
C ALA A 2 -5.67 1.55 1.93
N GLN A 3 -6.71 2.12 1.29
CA GLN A 3 -7.82 1.35 0.73
C GLN A 3 -7.36 0.48 -0.44
N TRP A 4 -6.48 1.02 -1.29
CA TRP A 4 -5.83 0.31 -2.39
C TRP A 4 -4.86 -0.81 -1.96
N SER A 5 -4.32 -0.78 -0.74
CA SER A 5 -3.42 -1.84 -0.25
C SER A 5 -4.14 -3.19 -0.13
N ARG A 6 -5.46 -3.19 0.11
CA ARG A 6 -6.29 -4.41 0.08
C ARG A 6 -6.57 -4.87 -1.34
N GLU A 7 -6.74 -3.95 -2.27
CA GLU A 7 -6.95 -4.29 -3.69
C GLU A 7 -5.69 -4.86 -4.34
N ILE A 8 -4.50 -4.43 -3.90
CA ILE A 8 -3.22 -5.05 -4.28
C ILE A 8 -3.22 -6.55 -3.93
N LEU A 9 -3.64 -6.91 -2.71
CA LEU A 9 -3.69 -8.31 -2.29
C LEU A 9 -4.65 -9.13 -3.17
N ASN A 10 -5.85 -8.61 -3.44
CA ASN A 10 -6.82 -9.27 -4.32
C ASN A 10 -6.28 -9.45 -5.77
N LEU A 11 -5.55 -8.46 -6.30
CA LEU A 11 -4.92 -8.55 -7.62
C LEU A 11 -3.80 -9.61 -7.68
N LEU A 12 -3.12 -9.88 -6.56
CA LEU A 12 -2.06 -10.89 -6.47
C LEU A 12 -2.62 -12.31 -6.27
N GLU A 13 -3.68 -12.46 -5.49
CA GLU A 13 -4.35 -13.75 -5.25
C GLU A 13 -4.97 -14.30 -6.54
N THR A 14 -5.64 -13.45 -7.34
CA THR A 14 -6.25 -13.86 -8.61
C THR A 14 -5.24 -14.39 -9.64
N LYS A 15 -4.00 -13.87 -9.67
CA LYS A 15 -2.93 -14.40 -10.54
C LYS A 15 -2.29 -15.67 -10.01
N THR A 16 -2.23 -15.86 -8.70
CA THR A 16 -1.57 -17.03 -8.08
C THR A 16 -2.38 -18.30 -8.34
N SER A 17 -3.71 -18.25 -8.20
CA SER A 17 -4.61 -19.37 -8.53
C SER A 17 -4.57 -19.78 -10.01
N VAL A 18 -4.27 -18.85 -10.92
CA VAL A 18 -4.20 -19.11 -12.37
C VAL A 18 -2.97 -19.95 -12.75
N LYS A 19 -1.85 -19.78 -12.03
CA LYS A 19 -0.60 -20.49 -12.35
C LYS A 19 -0.67 -21.98 -11.99
N PHE A 20 -1.45 -22.33 -10.97
CA PHE A 20 -1.66 -23.72 -10.54
C PHE A 20 -2.57 -24.52 -11.49
N ILE A 21 -3.56 -23.90 -12.12
CA ILE A 21 -4.49 -24.62 -13.01
C ILE A 21 -3.88 -24.89 -14.40
N ARG A 22 -2.95 -24.04 -14.87
CA ARG A 22 -2.44 -24.10 -16.26
C ARG A 22 -1.38 -25.18 -16.51
N THR A 23 -0.75 -25.74 -15.46
CA THR A 23 0.45 -26.60 -15.63
C THR A 23 0.14 -28.10 -15.75
N GLU A 24 -1.05 -28.58 -15.37
CA GLU A 24 -1.28 -30.04 -15.27
C GLU A 24 -2.13 -30.71 -16.36
N MET A 25 -2.75 -30.00 -17.31
CA MET A 25 -3.68 -30.66 -18.25
C MET A 25 -3.34 -30.41 -19.72
N GLY A 26 -2.33 -31.11 -20.21
CA GLY A 26 -2.16 -31.37 -21.64
C GLY A 26 -3.13 -32.44 -22.12
N VAL A 27 -4.36 -32.06 -22.49
CA VAL A 27 -5.38 -32.99 -23.00
C VAL A 27 -5.73 -32.63 -24.45
N PRO A 28 -5.32 -33.43 -25.45
CA PRO A 28 -5.71 -33.22 -26.84
C PRO A 28 -7.13 -33.78 -27.08
N GLY A 29 -8.04 -32.94 -27.59
CA GLY A 29 -9.35 -33.37 -28.12
C GLY A 29 -10.59 -33.00 -27.30
N LEU A 30 -10.74 -31.75 -26.85
CA LEU A 30 -11.93 -31.29 -26.12
C LEU A 30 -13.13 -30.98 -27.05
N PRO A 31 -14.36 -31.43 -26.73
CA PRO A 31 -15.57 -31.20 -27.54
C PRO A 31 -16.00 -29.72 -27.59
N ALA A 32 -16.64 -29.30 -28.69
CA ALA A 32 -17.01 -27.90 -28.97
C ALA A 32 -17.91 -27.24 -27.89
N SER A 33 -18.73 -28.03 -27.18
CA SER A 33 -19.53 -27.55 -26.04
C SER A 33 -18.68 -27.10 -24.86
N GLU A 34 -17.51 -27.70 -24.63
CA GLU A 34 -16.57 -27.32 -23.57
C GLU A 34 -15.66 -26.15 -23.99
N ILE A 35 -15.40 -25.99 -25.29
CA ILE A 35 -14.67 -24.82 -25.82
C ILE A 35 -15.48 -23.54 -25.59
N GLY A 36 -16.81 -23.58 -25.82
CA GLY A 36 -17.70 -22.45 -25.56
C GLY A 36 -17.74 -22.06 -24.07
N VAL A 37 -17.89 -23.06 -23.19
CA VAL A 37 -17.91 -22.84 -21.73
C VAL A 37 -16.56 -22.32 -21.22
N ASN A 38 -15.44 -22.86 -21.69
CA ASN A 38 -14.11 -22.35 -21.31
C ASN A 38 -13.85 -20.94 -21.84
N ALA A 39 -14.29 -20.61 -23.06
CA ALA A 39 -14.17 -19.25 -23.59
C ALA A 39 -14.99 -18.24 -22.79
N GLU A 40 -16.19 -18.63 -22.33
CA GLU A 40 -17.04 -17.78 -21.49
C GLU A 40 -16.45 -17.60 -20.08
N ILE A 41 -15.93 -18.67 -19.47
CA ILE A 41 -15.20 -18.60 -18.19
C ILE A 41 -13.98 -17.69 -18.31
N GLU A 42 -13.18 -17.82 -19.38
CA GLU A 42 -12.02 -16.94 -19.63
C GLU A 42 -12.45 -15.48 -19.87
N ALA A 43 -13.54 -15.24 -20.59
CA ALA A 43 -14.08 -13.90 -20.80
C ALA A 43 -14.54 -13.25 -19.49
N LEU A 44 -15.29 -13.97 -18.66
CA LEU A 44 -15.72 -13.52 -17.33
C LEU A 44 -14.54 -13.20 -16.43
N LYS A 45 -13.51 -14.05 -16.43
CA LYS A 45 -12.29 -13.86 -15.64
C LYS A 45 -11.46 -12.65 -16.11
N ASN A 46 -11.36 -12.46 -17.42
CA ASN A 46 -10.70 -11.28 -17.99
C ASN A 46 -11.46 -9.99 -17.65
N ALA A 47 -12.80 -10.03 -17.68
CA ALA A 47 -13.63 -8.92 -17.26
C ALA A 47 -13.46 -8.58 -15.77
N GLU A 48 -13.37 -9.60 -14.91
CA GLU A 48 -13.11 -9.43 -13.48
C GLU A 48 -11.74 -8.77 -13.23
N VAL A 49 -10.68 -9.27 -13.86
CA VAL A 49 -9.34 -8.68 -13.77
C VAL A 49 -9.31 -7.24 -14.29
N ALA A 50 -10.00 -6.96 -15.41
CA ALA A 50 -10.11 -5.61 -15.95
C ALA A 50 -10.81 -4.67 -14.97
N GLN A 51 -11.90 -5.13 -14.34
CA GLN A 51 -12.64 -4.36 -13.35
C GLN A 51 -11.80 -4.08 -12.10
N LEU A 52 -11.04 -5.07 -11.61
CA LEU A 52 -10.11 -4.88 -10.49
C LEU A 52 -9.02 -3.85 -10.81
N LYS A 53 -8.44 -3.90 -12.02
CA LYS A 53 -7.48 -2.90 -12.48
C LYS A 53 -8.09 -1.50 -12.56
N GLN A 54 -9.31 -1.38 -13.06
CA GLN A 54 -10.00 -0.09 -13.13
C GLN A 54 -10.21 0.50 -11.73
N ARG A 55 -10.74 -0.29 -10.78
CA ARG A 55 -10.93 0.15 -9.39
C ARG A 55 -9.61 0.58 -8.74
N PHE A 56 -8.54 -0.18 -8.97
CA PHE A 56 -7.20 0.16 -8.49
C PHE A 56 -6.73 1.53 -8.98
N PHE A 57 -6.85 1.84 -10.27
CA PHE A 57 -6.45 3.15 -10.82
C PHE A 57 -7.32 4.30 -10.30
N THR A 58 -8.63 4.07 -10.16
CA THR A 58 -9.55 5.04 -9.55
C THR A 58 -9.10 5.36 -8.12
N ASN A 59 -8.84 4.33 -7.31
CA ASN A 59 -8.47 4.50 -5.91
C ASN A 59 -7.11 5.16 -5.72
N ILE A 60 -6.10 4.79 -6.52
CA ILE A 60 -4.81 5.50 -6.54
C ILE A 60 -5.02 6.98 -6.84
N SER A 61 -5.82 7.30 -7.86
CA SER A 61 -6.07 8.69 -8.23
C SER A 61 -6.69 9.50 -7.07
N HIS A 62 -7.62 8.89 -6.33
CA HIS A 62 -8.20 9.51 -5.14
C HIS A 62 -7.19 9.69 -4.01
N GLU A 63 -6.39 8.67 -3.71
CA GLU A 63 -5.40 8.73 -2.63
C GLU A 63 -4.25 9.69 -2.91
N PHE A 64 -3.92 9.93 -4.18
CA PHE A 64 -2.96 10.97 -4.58
C PHE A 64 -3.56 12.37 -4.51
N ARG A 65 -4.86 12.52 -4.84
CA ARG A 65 -5.54 13.82 -4.82
C ARG A 65 -5.53 14.44 -3.42
N THR A 66 -5.80 13.67 -2.37
CA THR A 66 -5.86 14.19 -0.99
C THR A 66 -4.58 14.92 -0.55
N PRO A 67 -3.39 14.29 -0.54
CA PRO A 67 -2.15 14.97 -0.15
C PRO A 67 -1.80 16.12 -1.10
N LEU A 68 -2.10 16.02 -2.40
CA LEU A 68 -1.91 17.14 -3.34
C LEU A 68 -2.77 18.37 -2.95
N THR A 69 -4.05 18.17 -2.64
CA THR A 69 -4.92 19.26 -2.19
C THR A 69 -4.45 19.85 -0.86
N LEU A 70 -4.00 18.99 0.07
CA LEU A 70 -3.44 19.41 1.36
C LEU A 70 -2.07 20.08 1.27
N ILE A 71 -1.37 20.00 0.14
CA ILE A 71 -0.16 20.79 -0.18
C ILE A 71 -0.55 22.16 -0.76
N SER A 72 -1.48 22.19 -1.72
CA SER A 72 -1.86 23.43 -2.40
C SER A 72 -2.47 24.47 -1.46
N GLY A 73 -3.25 24.05 -0.46
CA GLY A 73 -3.84 24.97 0.53
C GLY A 73 -2.80 25.79 1.31
N PRO A 74 -1.85 25.12 2.01
CA PRO A 74 -0.73 25.78 2.68
C PRO A 74 0.12 26.67 1.77
N ILE A 75 0.41 26.23 0.53
CA ILE A 75 1.15 27.05 -0.44
C ILE A 75 0.39 28.35 -0.73
N ASN A 76 -0.91 28.29 -1.02
CA ASN A 76 -1.72 29.49 -1.26
C ASN A 76 -1.72 30.43 -0.06
N LYS A 77 -1.75 29.88 1.17
CA LYS A 77 -1.71 30.69 2.38
C LYS A 77 -0.35 31.37 2.59
N LEU A 78 0.74 30.65 2.32
CA LEU A 78 2.09 31.21 2.35
C LEU A 78 2.27 32.34 1.32
N ILE A 79 1.70 32.21 0.12
CA ILE A 79 1.72 33.26 -0.91
C ILE A 79 0.95 34.52 -0.45
N SER A 80 -0.22 34.37 0.18
CA SER A 80 -0.97 35.51 0.75
C SER A 80 -0.18 36.19 1.88
N ILE A 81 0.39 35.41 2.80
CA ILE A 81 1.24 35.93 3.89
C ILE A 81 2.42 36.74 3.33
N ALA A 82 3.08 36.24 2.28
CA ALA A 82 4.19 36.93 1.63
C ALA A 82 3.77 38.25 0.98
N LYS A 83 2.59 38.30 0.33
CA LYS A 83 2.05 39.54 -0.27
C LYS A 83 1.69 40.60 0.77
N GLU A 84 1.23 40.17 1.95
CA GLU A 84 0.80 41.07 3.03
C GLU A 84 1.95 41.48 3.97
N ASN A 85 3.18 41.00 3.74
CA ASN A 85 4.35 41.18 4.63
C ASN A 85 4.11 40.72 6.09
N GLN A 86 3.23 39.73 6.29
CA GLN A 86 2.85 39.23 7.62
C GLN A 86 3.62 37.96 8.01
N ALA A 87 4.94 37.97 7.91
CA ALA A 87 5.76 36.81 8.28
C ALA A 87 5.70 36.54 9.80
N GLY A 88 4.73 35.72 10.22
CA GLY A 88 4.51 35.30 11.60
C GLY A 88 4.96 33.87 11.89
N LYS A 89 4.88 33.47 13.17
CA LYS A 89 5.26 32.11 13.63
C LYS A 89 4.46 30.97 12.98
N GLU A 90 3.30 31.27 12.39
CA GLU A 90 2.42 30.27 11.74
C GLU A 90 2.96 29.74 10.40
N VAL A 91 3.96 30.40 9.81
CA VAL A 91 4.57 29.97 8.53
C VAL A 91 5.19 28.57 8.65
N LEU A 92 5.85 28.28 9.77
CA LEU A 92 6.52 26.99 10.00
C LEU A 92 5.53 25.81 10.01
N LYS A 93 4.31 26.04 10.54
CA LYS A 93 3.24 25.04 10.55
C LYS A 93 2.80 24.66 9.13
N TYR A 94 2.73 25.63 8.21
CA TYR A 94 2.41 25.36 6.82
C TYR A 94 3.52 24.57 6.12
N TYR A 95 4.79 24.89 6.37
CA TYR A 95 5.91 24.10 5.83
C TYR A 95 5.89 22.65 6.32
N HIS A 96 5.67 22.40 7.62
CA HIS A 96 5.55 21.03 8.13
C HIS A 96 4.34 20.27 7.55
N LEU A 97 3.23 20.96 7.27
CA LEU A 97 2.08 20.33 6.63
C LEU A 97 2.40 19.94 5.18
N ILE A 98 3.11 20.80 4.43
CA ILE A 98 3.59 20.49 3.08
C ILE A 98 4.53 19.29 3.11
N GLU A 99 5.56 19.33 3.95
CA GLU A 99 6.55 18.27 4.12
C GLU A 99 5.89 16.92 4.41
N ARG A 100 4.96 16.87 5.36
CA ARG A 100 4.23 15.66 5.72
C ARG A 100 3.46 15.07 4.53
N ASN A 101 2.82 15.91 3.72
CA ASN A 101 2.05 15.45 2.56
C ASN A 101 2.94 15.07 1.37
N VAL A 102 4.09 15.72 1.19
CA VAL A 102 5.12 15.30 0.23
C VAL A 102 5.64 13.92 0.61
N ASN A 103 6.00 13.69 1.88
CA ASN A 103 6.45 12.38 2.37
C ASN A 103 5.37 11.31 2.17
N ARG A 104 4.09 11.66 2.35
CA ARG A 104 2.97 10.75 2.06
C ARG A 104 2.89 10.37 0.58
N LEU A 105 3.06 11.34 -0.33
CA LEU A 105 3.12 11.08 -1.77
C LEU A 105 4.31 10.19 -2.13
N THR A 106 5.48 10.43 -1.56
CA THR A 106 6.67 9.58 -1.76
C THR A 106 6.40 8.13 -1.34
N GLU A 107 5.77 7.92 -0.19
CA GLU A 107 5.41 6.57 0.25
C GLU A 107 4.37 5.90 -0.68
N LEU A 108 3.37 6.65 -1.16
CA LEU A 108 2.42 6.15 -2.16
C LEU A 108 3.11 5.72 -3.46
N THR A 109 4.06 6.53 -3.95
CA THR A 109 4.87 6.22 -5.13
C THR A 109 5.72 4.97 -4.92
N ASN A 110 6.36 4.84 -3.75
CA ASN A 110 7.15 3.65 -3.42
C ASN A 110 6.29 2.39 -3.37
N GLN A 111 5.10 2.46 -2.77
CA GLN A 111 4.15 1.35 -2.73
C GLN A 111 3.71 0.94 -4.14
N LEU A 112 3.54 1.88 -5.07
CA LEU A 112 3.23 1.59 -6.47
C LEU A 112 4.41 0.91 -7.20
N LEU A 113 5.64 1.36 -6.96
CA LEU A 113 6.84 0.72 -7.51
C LEU A 113 7.03 -0.69 -6.96
N ASP A 114 6.80 -0.88 -5.66
CA ASP A 114 6.84 -2.18 -5.01
C ASP A 114 5.77 -3.11 -5.58
N PHE A 115 4.55 -2.63 -5.82
CA PHE A 115 3.51 -3.40 -6.51
C PHE A 115 3.98 -3.88 -7.89
N ARG A 116 4.59 -2.99 -8.69
CA ARG A 116 5.13 -3.35 -10.01
C ARG A 116 6.21 -4.43 -9.90
N LYS A 117 7.11 -4.34 -8.91
CA LYS A 117 8.13 -5.36 -8.67
C LYS A 117 7.52 -6.70 -8.28
N ILE A 118 6.46 -6.72 -7.48
CA ILE A 118 5.75 -7.97 -7.14
C ILE A 118 5.10 -8.55 -8.40
N GLU A 119 4.40 -7.72 -9.19
CA GLU A 119 3.67 -8.17 -10.37
C GLU A 119 4.60 -8.80 -11.43
N THR A 120 5.80 -8.24 -11.61
CA THR A 120 6.81 -8.75 -12.55
C THR A 120 7.68 -9.85 -11.95
N GLY A 121 7.49 -10.19 -10.67
CA GLY A 121 8.35 -11.13 -9.94
C GLY A 121 9.78 -10.62 -9.70
N SER A 122 10.05 -9.32 -9.86
CA SER A 122 11.36 -8.71 -9.64
C SER A 122 11.58 -8.22 -8.20
N MET A 123 10.59 -8.37 -7.31
CA MET A 123 10.77 -8.06 -5.89
C MET A 123 11.74 -9.07 -5.26
N ARG A 124 12.92 -8.57 -4.86
CA ARG A 124 13.86 -9.31 -4.03
C ARG A 124 13.49 -9.10 -2.56
N ILE A 125 13.36 -10.20 -1.83
CA ILE A 125 13.19 -10.15 -0.38
C ILE A 125 14.60 -10.20 0.20
N ASP A 126 14.95 -9.18 0.97
CA ASP A 126 16.20 -9.16 1.73
C ASP A 126 15.88 -9.46 3.19
N ILE A 127 16.46 -10.54 3.70
CA ILE A 127 16.13 -11.10 5.01
C ILE A 127 17.36 -11.04 5.87
N HIS A 128 17.25 -10.35 7.01
CA HIS A 128 18.32 -10.21 7.97
C HIS A 128 17.92 -10.80 9.31
N HIS A 129 18.87 -11.41 10.01
CA HIS A 129 18.67 -11.76 11.42
C HIS A 129 18.64 -10.48 12.24
N GLY A 130 17.59 -10.31 13.03
CA GLY A 130 17.43 -9.17 13.91
C GLY A 130 16.58 -9.51 15.13
N ASP A 131 16.56 -8.61 16.10
CA ASP A 131 15.73 -8.76 17.29
C ASP A 131 14.28 -8.34 16.96
N VAL A 132 13.44 -9.34 16.71
CA VAL A 132 12.02 -9.13 16.38
C VAL A 132 11.27 -8.49 17.55
N VAL A 133 11.63 -8.82 18.79
CA VAL A 133 11.01 -8.24 19.99
C VAL A 133 11.29 -6.75 20.04
N ARG A 134 12.55 -6.35 19.79
CA ARG A 134 12.95 -4.94 19.73
C ARG A 134 12.26 -4.21 18.57
N PHE A 135 12.16 -4.84 17.40
CA PHE A 135 11.47 -4.25 16.25
C PHE A 135 9.99 -3.98 16.53
N ILE A 136 9.27 -4.97 17.06
CA ILE A 136 7.84 -4.84 17.39
C ILE A 136 7.64 -3.84 18.53
N ARG A 137 8.51 -3.84 19.55
CA ARG A 137 8.47 -2.85 20.64
C ARG A 137 8.60 -1.42 20.11
N GLY A 138 9.54 -1.18 19.19
CA GLY A 138 9.67 0.12 18.54
C GLY A 138 8.45 0.52 17.71
N ILE A 139 7.71 -0.44 17.13
CA ILE A 139 6.40 -0.17 16.52
C ILE A 139 5.38 0.20 17.60
N ASN A 140 5.28 -0.59 18.68
CA ASN A 140 4.34 -0.38 19.77
C ASN A 140 4.45 1.03 20.37
N GLU A 141 5.67 1.49 20.64
CA GLU A 141 5.97 2.81 21.18
C GLU A 141 5.43 3.94 20.28
N ARG A 142 5.51 3.80 18.95
CA ARG A 142 4.98 4.80 18.00
C ARG A 142 3.46 4.94 18.07
N PHE A 143 2.75 3.94 18.55
CA PHE A 143 1.29 3.95 18.64
C PHE A 143 0.77 4.24 20.05
N MET A 144 1.60 4.22 21.09
CA MET A 144 1.16 4.46 22.47
C MET A 144 0.46 5.82 22.63
N GLN A 145 1.05 6.89 22.07
CA GLN A 145 0.46 8.24 22.18
C GLN A 145 -0.91 8.33 21.49
N LEU A 146 -1.09 7.62 20.37
CA LEU A 146 -2.37 7.56 19.67
C LEU A 146 -3.38 6.70 20.44
N ALA A 147 -2.96 5.57 21.01
CA ALA A 147 -3.79 4.70 21.82
C ALA A 147 -4.30 5.43 23.07
N GLU A 148 -3.44 6.15 23.77
CA GLU A 148 -3.77 6.98 24.92
C GLU A 148 -4.80 8.07 24.56
N SER A 149 -4.58 8.80 23.46
CA SER A 149 -5.53 9.81 22.97
C SER A 149 -6.92 9.27 22.64
N LYS A 150 -7.01 7.96 22.36
CA LYS A 150 -8.24 7.25 22.02
C LYS A 150 -8.76 6.36 23.15
N GLN A 151 -8.13 6.41 24.34
CA GLN A 151 -8.46 5.56 25.50
C GLN A 151 -8.48 4.07 25.16
N ILE A 152 -7.56 3.62 24.31
CA ILE A 152 -7.40 2.22 23.94
C ILE A 152 -6.29 1.62 24.80
N ASP A 153 -6.60 0.54 25.53
CA ASP A 153 -5.57 -0.26 26.20
C ASP A 153 -4.74 -1.00 25.15
N PHE A 154 -3.48 -0.60 25.02
CA PHE A 154 -2.59 -1.07 23.97
C PHE A 154 -1.26 -1.50 24.58
N GLN A 155 -1.07 -2.82 24.66
CA GLN A 155 0.09 -3.43 25.31
C GLN A 155 0.75 -4.44 24.40
N PHE A 156 2.08 -4.46 24.46
CA PHE A 156 2.89 -5.49 23.81
C PHE A 156 3.54 -6.36 24.88
N SER A 157 3.27 -7.66 24.85
CA SER A 157 3.92 -8.67 25.67
C SER A 157 4.69 -9.66 24.79
N SER A 158 5.81 -10.15 25.30
CA SER A 158 6.58 -11.22 24.67
C SER A 158 7.03 -12.22 25.72
N THR A 159 7.00 -13.51 25.37
CA THR A 159 7.52 -14.61 26.19
C THR A 159 9.05 -14.68 26.15
N VAL A 160 9.71 -13.92 25.28
CA VAL A 160 11.16 -13.85 25.14
C VAL A 160 11.65 -12.40 25.25
N ILE A 161 12.81 -12.19 25.88
CA ILE A 161 13.38 -10.85 26.14
C ILE A 161 13.97 -10.25 24.85
N SER A 162 14.61 -11.10 24.05
CA SER A 162 15.08 -10.83 22.70
C SER A 162 14.77 -12.07 21.86
N GLY A 163 14.26 -11.88 20.65
CA GLY A 163 13.97 -12.97 19.73
C GLY A 163 14.83 -12.85 18.49
N GLU A 164 15.79 -13.75 18.29
CA GLU A 164 16.37 -13.93 16.97
C GLU A 164 15.24 -14.27 16.00
N GLY A 165 15.01 -13.39 15.05
CA GLY A 165 14.03 -13.63 14.02
C GLY A 165 14.38 -12.88 12.76
N LEU A 166 13.70 -13.30 11.71
CA LEU A 166 13.89 -12.73 10.39
C LEU A 166 13.19 -11.37 10.36
N VAL A 167 13.98 -10.31 10.38
CA VAL A 167 13.50 -8.93 10.23
C VAL A 167 13.78 -8.50 8.79
N ARG A 168 12.72 -8.06 8.10
CA ARG A 168 12.88 -7.44 6.79
C ARG A 168 13.36 -6.00 6.97
N TYR A 169 14.59 -5.73 6.55
CA TYR A 169 15.04 -4.35 6.35
C TYR A 169 14.62 -3.91 4.93
N ARG A 170 14.07 -2.70 4.83
CA ARG A 170 13.59 -2.13 3.57
C ARG A 170 14.64 -1.19 3.01
#